data_AF-A0A2A9K4G4-F1
#
_entry.id   AF-A0A2A9K4G4-F1
#
_cell.length_a   1.000
_cell.length_b   1.000
_cell.length_c   1.000
_cell.angle_alpha   90.00
_cell.angle_beta   90.00
_cell.angle_gamma   90.00
#
_symmetry.space_group_name_H-M   'P 1'
#
loop_
_entity.id
_entity.type
_entity.pdbx_description
1 polymer ?
#
loop_
_entity_poly.entity_id
_entity_poly.type
_entity_poly.pdbx_seq_one_letter_code
_entity_poly.pdbx_strand_id
1 'polypeptide(L)'
;MRPPGALALEFRADSFDHPTGLVDAGTVISWIEKAGYAVAASWAGTFVRARYMGHTQFRHPVPVDRRAVVQARVVHTDGAEVHVQTRLLLPEIRNDDGDPMVATSSLVVYAAEEDGVRVTVPVWEPSTPGQIERNEQARRSTVARRAVERGMARLPFPAPGEAPEEMSTLAFLAPNAEATVGGTINAGAILRWVDEAAAVCAARWTGHESVVAVFGGGVRFVRNIHVGDLVRVEALLVNTTERSMHVALRVYASRRTGAESRLVAHSIAVMVDVSAEDQAQRVRQYVPESESARRLQETAIELVRMRSEVSAAWTEMRRSTDPR
;
A
#
# COMPACT_ATOMS: atom_id res chain seq x y z
N MET A 1 -26.02 4.86 19.21
CA MET A 1 -26.16 4.98 17.74
C MET A 1 -24.92 4.33 17.14
N ARG A 2 -25.03 3.31 16.26
CA ARG A 2 -23.83 2.67 15.68
C ARG A 2 -23.11 3.68 14.78
N PRO A 3 -21.76 3.79 14.84
CA PRO A 3 -21.02 4.72 14.02
C PRO A 3 -21.24 4.39 12.53
N PRO A 4 -21.33 5.40 11.65
CA PRO A 4 -21.48 5.15 10.22
C PRO A 4 -20.29 4.34 9.72
N GLY A 5 -20.54 3.16 9.16
CA GLY A 5 -19.51 2.28 8.58
C GLY A 5 -18.93 2.80 7.27
N ALA A 6 -19.04 4.10 6.98
CA ALA A 6 -18.54 4.75 5.79
C ALA A 6 -18.32 6.25 6.02
N LEU A 7 -17.32 6.81 5.35
CA LEU A 7 -17.07 8.25 5.29
C LEU A 7 -16.37 8.63 3.98
N ALA A 8 -16.29 9.92 3.71
CA ALA A 8 -15.45 10.48 2.67
C ALA A 8 -14.56 11.57 3.27
N LEU A 9 -13.28 11.56 2.91
CA LEU A 9 -12.34 12.65 3.21
C LEU A 9 -11.92 13.32 1.91
N GLU A 10 -11.73 14.62 1.97
CA GLU A 10 -11.27 15.43 0.85
C GLU A 10 -9.84 15.87 1.10
N PHE A 11 -9.03 15.78 0.05
CA PHE A 11 -7.63 16.12 0.06
C PHE A 11 -7.32 17.02 -1.14
N ARG A 12 -6.31 17.85 -0.95
CA ARG A 12 -5.61 18.58 -2.00
C ARG A 12 -4.16 18.63 -1.57
N ALA A 13 -3.23 18.43 -2.50
CA ALA A 13 -1.81 18.63 -2.20
C ALA A 13 -1.50 20.11 -2.41
N ASP A 14 -0.98 20.79 -1.40
CA ASP A 14 -0.66 22.22 -1.48
C ASP A 14 0.81 22.47 -1.94
N SER A 15 1.58 21.41 -2.22
CA SER A 15 2.99 21.49 -2.66
C SER A 15 3.35 20.46 -3.72
N PHE A 16 4.37 20.79 -4.51
CA PHE A 16 5.01 19.89 -5.47
C PHE A 16 6.01 18.99 -4.74
N ASP A 17 5.78 17.69 -4.75
CA ASP A 17 6.78 16.71 -4.28
C ASP A 17 7.56 16.09 -5.46
N HIS A 18 7.06 16.27 -6.70
CA HIS A 18 7.69 15.80 -7.94
C HIS A 18 7.71 16.91 -9.03
N PRO A 19 8.78 17.03 -9.85
CA PRO A 19 8.91 18.07 -10.88
C PRO A 19 7.83 18.03 -11.99
N THR A 20 6.98 17.01 -12.01
CA THR A 20 5.92 16.81 -13.03
C THR A 20 4.57 17.45 -12.66
N GLY A 21 4.40 18.03 -11.47
CA GLY A 21 3.09 18.58 -11.04
C GLY A 21 2.09 17.51 -10.58
N LEU A 22 2.58 16.31 -10.26
CA LEU A 22 1.79 15.18 -9.78
C LEU A 22 2.05 14.95 -8.29
N VAL A 23 1.06 14.37 -7.61
CA VAL A 23 1.16 13.91 -6.23
C VAL A 23 1.81 12.54 -6.21
N ASP A 24 2.82 12.37 -5.36
CA ASP A 24 3.48 11.08 -5.19
C ASP A 24 2.52 9.98 -4.71
N ALA A 25 2.78 8.77 -5.18
CA ALA A 25 2.02 7.58 -4.84
C ALA A 25 1.96 7.36 -3.32
N GLY A 26 3.08 7.56 -2.61
CA GLY A 26 3.14 7.49 -1.16
C GLY A 26 2.18 8.46 -0.48
N THR A 27 2.11 9.71 -0.94
CA THR A 27 1.20 10.72 -0.40
C THR A 27 -0.26 10.31 -0.62
N VAL A 28 -0.61 9.89 -1.84
CA VAL A 28 -1.95 9.38 -2.17
C VAL A 28 -2.33 8.18 -1.31
N ILE A 29 -1.41 7.22 -1.14
CA ILE A 29 -1.62 6.04 -0.29
C ILE A 29 -1.85 6.45 1.17
N SER A 30 -1.18 7.49 1.66
CA SER A 30 -1.38 7.98 3.02
C SER A 30 -2.78 8.59 3.22
N TRP A 31 -3.36 9.23 2.20
CA TRP A 31 -4.74 9.71 2.24
C TRP A 31 -5.74 8.55 2.31
N ILE A 32 -5.47 7.50 1.53
CA ILE A 32 -6.25 6.25 1.56
C ILE A 32 -6.21 5.63 2.95
N GLU A 33 -5.03 5.56 3.56
CA GLU A 33 -4.84 5.01 4.89
C GLU A 33 -5.56 5.84 5.96
N LYS A 34 -5.50 7.17 5.91
CA LYS A 34 -6.22 8.07 6.84
C LYS A 34 -7.73 7.82 6.82
N ALA A 35 -8.34 7.76 5.64
CA ALA A 35 -9.77 7.49 5.52
C ALA A 35 -10.12 6.07 5.98
N GLY A 36 -9.29 5.08 5.61
CA GLY A 36 -9.46 3.69 6.02
C GLY A 36 -9.40 3.51 7.53
N TYR A 37 -8.40 4.15 8.17
CA TYR A 37 -8.19 4.12 9.61
C TYR A 37 -9.36 4.76 10.34
N ALA A 38 -9.80 5.94 9.88
CA ALA A 38 -10.93 6.65 10.49
C ALA A 38 -12.20 5.79 10.49
N VAL A 39 -12.50 5.09 9.39
CA VAL A 39 -13.63 4.13 9.33
C VAL A 39 -13.42 2.96 10.28
N ALA A 40 -12.26 2.31 10.23
CA ALA A 40 -11.99 1.11 11.01
C ALA A 40 -11.97 1.39 12.52
N ALA A 41 -11.30 2.44 12.96
CA ALA A 41 -11.24 2.87 14.36
C ALA A 41 -12.62 3.26 14.88
N SER A 42 -13.39 4.03 14.08
CA SER A 42 -14.76 4.40 14.43
C SER A 42 -15.64 3.16 14.58
N TRP A 43 -15.53 2.19 13.67
CA TRP A 43 -16.30 0.95 13.72
C TRP A 43 -15.92 0.06 14.91
N ALA A 44 -14.62 -0.10 15.15
CA ALA A 44 -14.11 -0.91 16.25
C ALA A 44 -14.40 -0.29 17.63
N GLY A 45 -14.50 1.04 17.71
CA GLY A 45 -14.65 1.76 18.98
C GLY A 45 -13.37 1.82 19.81
N THR A 46 -12.23 1.45 19.22
CA THR A 46 -10.92 1.38 19.88
C THR A 46 -9.80 1.58 18.87
N PHE A 47 -8.54 1.57 19.32
CA PHE A 47 -7.39 1.65 18.43
C PHE A 47 -7.37 0.45 17.47
N VAL A 48 -7.05 0.73 16.21
CA VAL A 48 -6.86 -0.30 15.20
C VAL A 48 -5.50 -0.18 14.55
N ARG A 49 -4.85 -1.32 14.33
CA ARG A 49 -3.57 -1.40 13.63
C ARG A 49 -3.78 -1.87 12.20
N ALA A 50 -3.21 -1.17 11.22
CA ALA A 50 -3.14 -1.68 9.86
C ALA A 50 -2.43 -3.03 9.83
N ARG A 51 -3.01 -4.02 9.15
CA ARG A 51 -2.47 -5.38 9.00
C ARG A 51 -2.02 -5.63 7.57
N TYR A 52 -2.82 -5.13 6.63
CA TYR A 52 -2.61 -5.31 5.22
C TYR A 52 -3.21 -4.14 4.47
N MET A 53 -2.50 -3.66 3.46
CA MET A 53 -3.06 -2.77 2.45
C MET A 53 -2.75 -3.35 1.08
N GLY A 54 -3.78 -3.67 0.31
CA GLY A 54 -3.64 -4.26 -1.03
C GLY A 54 -4.60 -3.68 -2.05
N HIS A 55 -4.40 -4.10 -3.30
CA HIS A 55 -5.16 -3.69 -4.49
C HIS A 55 -4.96 -2.23 -4.94
N THR A 56 -3.92 -1.52 -4.48
CA THR A 56 -3.67 -0.13 -4.93
C THR A 56 -2.97 -0.11 -6.30
N GLN A 57 -3.76 -0.12 -7.37
CA GLN A 57 -3.29 0.23 -8.72
C GLN A 57 -3.49 1.72 -8.96
N PHE A 58 -2.44 2.42 -9.40
CA PHE A 58 -2.55 3.80 -9.83
C PHE A 58 -2.85 3.83 -11.32
N ARG A 59 -4.10 4.02 -11.68
CA ARG A 59 -4.52 4.08 -13.09
C ARG A 59 -4.41 5.47 -13.67
N HIS A 60 -4.61 6.47 -12.82
CA HIS A 60 -4.54 7.87 -13.20
C HIS A 60 -3.71 8.61 -12.16
N PRO A 61 -2.71 9.40 -12.60
CA PRO A 61 -1.96 10.24 -11.69
C PRO A 61 -2.88 11.30 -11.07
N VAL A 62 -2.55 11.74 -9.87
CA VAL A 62 -3.32 12.75 -9.13
C VAL A 62 -2.58 14.09 -9.29
N PRO A 63 -3.18 15.12 -9.91
CA PRO A 63 -2.53 16.43 -10.00
C PRO A 63 -2.55 17.15 -8.64
N VAL A 64 -1.51 17.93 -8.32
CA VAL A 64 -1.38 18.62 -7.02
C VAL A 64 -2.53 19.60 -6.75
N ASP A 65 -2.91 20.41 -7.73
CA ASP A 65 -3.93 21.46 -7.58
C ASP A 65 -5.38 20.98 -7.74
N ARG A 66 -5.61 19.66 -7.67
CA ARG A 66 -6.93 19.07 -7.90
C ARG A 66 -7.49 18.43 -6.65
N ARG A 67 -8.80 18.55 -6.50
CA ARG A 67 -9.54 17.92 -5.41
C ARG A 67 -9.52 16.40 -5.58
N ALA A 68 -9.05 15.71 -4.55
CA ALA A 68 -9.05 14.26 -4.44
C ALA A 68 -10.00 13.84 -3.31
N VAL A 69 -10.88 12.88 -3.56
CA VAL A 69 -11.87 12.41 -2.57
C VAL A 69 -11.61 10.95 -2.28
N VAL A 70 -11.29 10.62 -1.03
CA VAL A 70 -11.17 9.23 -0.59
C VAL A 70 -12.47 8.81 0.10
N GLN A 71 -13.20 7.91 -0.54
CA GLN A 71 -14.34 7.23 0.08
C GLN A 71 -13.86 5.95 0.75
N ALA A 72 -14.21 5.75 2.02
CA ALA A 72 -13.90 4.55 2.78
C ALA A 72 -15.17 3.94 3.37
N ARG A 73 -15.26 2.61 3.41
CA ARG A 73 -16.40 1.89 4.01
C ARG A 73 -16.03 0.50 4.51
N VAL A 74 -16.62 0.08 5.63
CA VAL A 74 -16.56 -1.31 6.10
C VAL A 74 -17.26 -2.20 5.08
N VAL A 75 -16.60 -3.29 4.70
CA VAL A 75 -17.14 -4.30 3.78
C VAL A 75 -17.18 -5.69 4.39
N HIS A 76 -16.45 -5.92 5.48
CA HIS A 76 -16.45 -7.19 6.20
C HIS A 76 -15.82 -7.01 7.59
N THR A 77 -16.22 -7.83 8.55
CA THR A 77 -15.57 -7.94 9.87
C THR A 77 -15.36 -9.42 10.20
N ASP A 78 -14.20 -9.77 10.75
CA ASP A 78 -13.83 -11.14 11.11
C ASP A 78 -13.00 -11.16 12.41
N GLY A 79 -13.63 -11.56 13.52
CA GLY A 79 -13.01 -11.55 14.85
C GLY A 79 -12.55 -10.15 15.24
N ALA A 80 -11.24 -9.92 15.25
CA ALA A 80 -10.63 -8.61 15.53
C ALA A 80 -10.41 -7.74 14.28
N GLU A 81 -10.66 -8.27 13.07
CA GLU A 81 -10.35 -7.58 11.81
C GLU A 81 -11.54 -6.77 11.28
N VAL A 82 -11.27 -5.52 10.88
CA VAL A 82 -12.17 -4.69 10.07
C VAL A 82 -11.59 -4.56 8.67
N HIS A 83 -12.36 -4.98 7.67
CA HIS A 83 -11.99 -4.88 6.26
C HIS A 83 -12.65 -3.65 5.67
N VAL A 84 -11.85 -2.74 5.14
CA VAL A 84 -12.28 -1.44 4.64
C VAL A 84 -11.97 -1.35 3.15
N GLN A 85 -13.00 -1.16 2.34
CA GLN A 85 -12.84 -0.76 0.95
C GLN A 85 -12.62 0.74 0.90
N THR A 86 -11.63 1.16 0.12
CA THR A 86 -11.33 2.55 -0.16
C THR A 86 -11.39 2.80 -1.67
N ARG A 87 -11.82 4.00 -2.07
CA ARG A 87 -11.81 4.48 -3.45
C ARG A 87 -11.28 5.90 -3.45
N LEU A 88 -10.28 6.15 -4.28
CA LEU A 88 -9.83 7.50 -4.58
C LEU A 88 -10.54 7.97 -5.84
N LEU A 89 -11.29 9.07 -5.72
CA LEU A 89 -11.98 9.71 -6.81
C LEU A 89 -11.34 11.06 -7.12
N LEU A 90 -11.32 11.41 -8.40
CA LEU A 90 -10.96 12.73 -8.91
C LEU A 90 -12.24 13.34 -9.49
N PRO A 91 -13.03 14.10 -8.70
CA PRO A 91 -14.37 14.52 -9.09
C PRO A 91 -14.43 15.41 -10.33
N GLU A 92 -13.33 16.08 -10.65
CA GLU A 92 -13.22 17.01 -11.76
C GLU A 92 -12.73 16.33 -13.06
N ILE A 93 -12.23 15.11 -12.96
CA ILE A 93 -11.81 14.30 -14.11
C ILE A 93 -12.92 13.30 -14.39
N ARG A 94 -13.39 13.25 -15.64
CA ARG A 94 -14.44 12.30 -16.05
C ARG A 94 -13.82 11.07 -16.71
N ASN A 95 -14.41 9.91 -16.46
CA ASN A 95 -14.14 8.71 -17.26
C ASN A 95 -14.94 8.74 -18.57
N ASP A 96 -14.79 7.70 -19.38
CA ASP A 96 -15.50 7.56 -20.67
C ASP A 96 -17.03 7.58 -20.52
N ASP A 97 -17.54 7.19 -19.35
CA ASP A 97 -18.98 7.18 -19.03
C ASP A 97 -19.51 8.52 -18.49
N GLY A 98 -18.63 9.52 -18.30
CA GLY A 98 -19.00 10.84 -17.75
C GLY A 98 -19.06 10.91 -16.21
N ASP A 99 -18.70 9.84 -15.51
CA ASP A 99 -18.64 9.76 -14.05
C ASP A 99 -17.31 10.29 -13.48
N PRO A 100 -17.27 10.70 -12.20
CA PRO A 100 -16.01 10.95 -11.49
C PRO A 100 -14.99 9.82 -11.67
N MET A 101 -13.80 10.17 -12.13
CA MET A 101 -12.70 9.22 -12.34
C MET A 101 -12.32 8.54 -11.03
N VAL A 102 -12.20 7.21 -11.04
CA VAL A 102 -11.68 6.44 -9.91
C VAL A 102 -10.20 6.14 -10.18
N ALA A 103 -9.32 6.94 -9.59
CA ALA A 103 -7.87 6.81 -9.77
C ALA A 103 -7.33 5.50 -9.18
N THR A 104 -7.85 5.08 -8.03
CA THR A 104 -7.48 3.81 -7.40
C THR A 104 -8.57 3.28 -6.47
N SER A 105 -8.54 1.98 -6.17
CA SER A 105 -9.45 1.32 -5.23
C SER A 105 -8.70 0.25 -4.46
N SER A 106 -8.75 0.29 -3.13
CA SER A 106 -7.91 -0.58 -2.29
C SER A 106 -8.74 -1.29 -1.23
N LEU A 107 -8.26 -2.46 -0.80
CA LEU A 107 -8.75 -3.14 0.39
C LEU A 107 -7.71 -3.00 1.49
N VAL A 108 -8.10 -2.38 2.60
CA VAL A 108 -7.26 -2.23 3.79
C VAL A 108 -7.86 -3.04 4.92
N VAL A 109 -7.04 -3.84 5.59
CA VAL A 109 -7.45 -4.66 6.72
C VAL A 109 -6.79 -4.12 7.97
N TYR A 110 -7.60 -3.81 8.97
CA TYR A 110 -7.16 -3.34 10.28
C TYR A 110 -7.50 -4.38 11.34
N ALA A 111 -6.71 -4.48 12.41
CA ALA A 111 -7.04 -5.28 13.58
C ALA A 111 -7.22 -4.38 14.80
N ALA A 112 -8.32 -4.53 15.52
CA ALA A 112 -8.57 -3.82 16.77
C ALA A 112 -7.68 -4.35 17.90
N GLU A 113 -7.09 -3.43 18.66
CA GLU A 113 -6.15 -3.74 19.73
C GLU A 113 -6.38 -2.81 20.93
N GLU A 114 -6.37 -3.40 22.14
CA GLU A 114 -6.38 -2.71 23.43
C GLU A 114 -5.18 -3.20 24.22
N ASP A 115 -4.33 -2.28 24.69
CA ASP A 115 -3.09 -2.58 25.41
C ASP A 115 -2.19 -3.63 24.70
N GLY A 116 -2.19 -3.59 23.35
CA GLY A 116 -1.43 -4.52 22.50
C GLY A 116 -2.06 -5.90 22.33
N VAL A 117 -3.24 -6.14 22.92
CA VAL A 117 -4.01 -7.38 22.79
C VAL A 117 -5.12 -7.20 21.77
N ARG A 118 -5.32 -8.18 20.89
CA ARG A 118 -6.41 -8.13 19.89
C ARG A 118 -7.76 -8.28 20.57
N VAL A 119 -8.70 -7.42 20.19
CA VAL A 119 -10.09 -7.44 20.68
C VAL A 119 -11.08 -7.66 19.54
N THR A 120 -12.15 -8.38 19.82
CA THR A 120 -13.22 -8.63 18.83
C THR A 120 -13.96 -7.34 18.50
N VAL A 121 -14.18 -7.07 17.22
CA VAL A 121 -14.91 -5.89 16.76
C VAL A 121 -16.41 -6.17 16.63
N PRO A 122 -17.27 -5.14 16.67
CA PRO A 122 -18.69 -5.29 16.34
C PRO A 122 -18.88 -5.91 14.96
N VAL A 123 -19.77 -6.90 14.84
CA VAL A 123 -20.07 -7.56 13.56
C VAL A 123 -20.75 -6.57 12.62
N TRP A 124 -20.22 -6.45 11.41
CA TRP A 124 -20.84 -5.74 10.30
C TRP A 124 -21.72 -6.68 9.49
N GLU A 125 -23.00 -6.33 9.38
CA GLU A 125 -24.01 -7.11 8.65
C GLU A 125 -24.43 -6.36 7.37
N PRO A 126 -24.24 -6.97 6.18
CA PRO A 126 -24.70 -6.37 4.95
C PRO A 126 -26.24 -6.43 4.84
N SER A 127 -26.86 -5.33 4.46
CA SER A 127 -28.33 -5.17 4.36
C SER A 127 -28.84 -4.89 2.94
N THR A 128 -27.96 -4.50 2.02
CA THR A 128 -28.30 -4.19 0.63
C THR A 128 -27.59 -5.16 -0.33
N PRO A 129 -28.10 -5.38 -1.56
CA PRO A 129 -27.45 -6.24 -2.55
C PRO A 129 -25.96 -5.89 -2.76
N GLY A 130 -25.65 -4.60 -2.95
CA GLY A 130 -24.26 -4.16 -3.11
C GLY A 130 -23.40 -4.33 -1.86
N GLN A 131 -23.97 -4.30 -0.64
CA GLN A 131 -23.23 -4.64 0.58
C GLN A 131 -22.96 -6.14 0.66
N ILE A 132 -23.93 -6.99 0.28
CA ILE A 132 -23.77 -8.46 0.26
C ILE A 132 -22.66 -8.84 -0.72
N GLU A 133 -22.69 -8.28 -1.93
CA GLU A 133 -21.67 -8.51 -2.95
C GLU A 133 -20.26 -8.12 -2.47
N ARG A 134 -20.11 -6.92 -1.89
CA ARG A 134 -18.82 -6.47 -1.32
C ARG A 134 -18.35 -7.36 -0.18
N ASN A 135 -19.26 -7.86 0.65
CA ASN A 135 -18.94 -8.81 1.72
C ASN A 135 -18.40 -10.13 1.15
N GLU A 136 -19.10 -10.70 0.16
CA GLU A 136 -18.67 -11.92 -0.51
C GLU A 136 -17.30 -11.73 -1.16
N GLN A 137 -17.09 -10.59 -1.81
CA GLN A 137 -15.82 -10.23 -2.44
C GLN A 137 -14.67 -10.12 -1.42
N ALA A 138 -14.89 -9.43 -0.30
CA ALA A 138 -13.92 -9.34 0.79
C ALA A 138 -13.57 -10.73 1.37
N ARG A 139 -14.59 -11.58 1.58
CA ARG A 139 -14.41 -12.96 2.05
C ARG A 139 -13.64 -13.83 1.05
N ARG A 140 -14.03 -13.82 -0.23
CA ARG A 140 -13.35 -14.59 -1.30
C ARG A 140 -11.89 -14.17 -1.45
N SER A 141 -11.61 -12.87 -1.40
CA SER A 141 -10.25 -12.34 -1.52
C SER A 141 -9.35 -12.66 -0.32
N THR A 142 -9.90 -13.05 0.83
CA THR A 142 -9.11 -13.31 2.06
C THR A 142 -8.15 -14.49 1.90
N VAL A 143 -8.56 -15.56 1.22
CA VAL A 143 -7.68 -16.73 1.02
C VAL A 143 -6.47 -16.34 0.16
N ALA A 144 -6.71 -15.68 -0.97
CA ALA A 144 -5.67 -15.22 -1.88
C ALA A 144 -4.76 -14.17 -1.23
N ARG A 145 -5.35 -13.19 -0.52
CA ARG A 145 -4.60 -12.21 0.29
C ARG A 145 -3.67 -12.90 1.29
N ARG A 146 -4.18 -13.85 2.07
CA ARG A 146 -3.38 -14.57 3.07
C ARG A 146 -2.28 -15.42 2.42
N ALA A 147 -2.49 -15.92 1.21
CA ALA A 147 -1.45 -16.61 0.45
C ALA A 147 -0.32 -15.64 0.05
N VAL A 148 -0.66 -14.48 -0.50
CA VAL A 148 0.31 -13.40 -0.80
C VAL A 148 1.08 -12.99 0.45
N GLU A 149 0.38 -12.76 1.57
CA GLU A 149 1.01 -12.39 2.85
C GLU A 149 2.01 -13.43 3.35
N ARG A 150 1.71 -14.72 3.21
CA ARG A 150 2.61 -15.82 3.58
C ARG A 150 3.80 -15.90 2.65
N GLY A 151 3.60 -15.74 1.34
CA GLY A 151 4.68 -15.75 0.37
C GLY A 151 5.63 -14.56 0.57
N MET A 152 5.09 -13.35 0.80
CA MET A 152 5.85 -12.16 1.17
C MET A 152 6.72 -12.39 2.42
N ALA A 153 6.17 -13.03 3.46
CA ALA A 153 6.91 -13.33 4.68
C ALA A 153 8.04 -14.36 4.49
N ARG A 154 7.99 -15.15 3.41
CA ARG A 154 8.99 -16.17 3.05
C ARG A 154 9.90 -15.74 1.90
N LEU A 155 9.75 -14.52 1.40
CA LEU A 155 10.58 -14.00 0.32
C LEU A 155 12.06 -14.13 0.73
N PRO A 156 12.91 -14.79 -0.08
CA PRO A 156 14.31 -15.09 0.24
C PRO A 156 15.20 -13.84 0.05
N PHE A 157 14.83 -12.77 0.74
CA PHE A 157 15.58 -11.52 0.74
C PHE A 157 16.94 -11.74 1.44
N PRO A 158 17.99 -11.03 1.01
CA PRO A 158 19.32 -11.08 1.64
C PRO A 158 19.27 -10.85 3.15
N ALA A 159 20.27 -11.36 3.86
CA ALA A 159 20.40 -11.08 5.29
C ALA A 159 20.69 -9.59 5.51
N PRO A 160 20.27 -9.00 6.65
CA PRO A 160 20.60 -7.62 6.96
C PRO A 160 22.12 -7.38 6.89
N GLY A 161 22.54 -6.37 6.13
CA GLY A 161 23.95 -6.04 5.94
C GLY A 161 24.64 -6.72 4.75
N GLU A 162 23.99 -7.70 4.12
CA GLU A 162 24.38 -8.12 2.77
C GLU A 162 23.89 -7.06 1.80
N ALA A 163 24.81 -6.33 1.17
CA ALA A 163 24.49 -5.31 0.18
C ALA A 163 24.61 -5.91 -1.23
N PRO A 164 23.54 -6.47 -1.81
CA PRO A 164 23.54 -6.79 -3.23
C PRO A 164 23.67 -5.49 -4.05
N GLU A 165 24.13 -5.62 -5.30
CA GLU A 165 24.55 -4.46 -6.11
C GLU A 165 23.47 -3.37 -6.26
N GLU A 166 22.19 -3.75 -6.27
CA GLU A 166 21.06 -2.85 -6.56
C GLU A 166 20.11 -2.67 -5.37
N MET A 167 20.68 -2.54 -4.16
CA MET A 167 19.93 -2.20 -2.95
C MET A 167 20.14 -0.74 -2.55
N SER A 168 19.03 -0.07 -2.24
CA SER A 168 19.01 1.25 -1.59
C SER A 168 18.49 1.13 -0.17
N THR A 169 19.05 1.90 0.75
CA THR A 169 18.61 1.91 2.15
C THR A 169 18.35 3.33 2.61
N LEU A 170 17.12 3.59 3.07
CA LEU A 170 16.80 4.79 3.82
C LEU A 170 16.92 4.49 5.32
N ALA A 171 17.56 5.38 6.08
CA ALA A 171 17.67 5.25 7.53
C ALA A 171 17.45 6.59 8.23
N PHE A 172 16.51 6.65 9.16
CA PHE A 172 16.12 7.88 9.85
C PHE A 172 15.42 7.57 11.18
N LEU A 173 15.27 8.58 12.02
CA LEU A 173 14.52 8.46 13.26
C LEU A 173 13.04 8.68 13.01
N ALA A 174 12.19 7.80 13.54
CA ALA A 174 10.74 7.92 13.46
C ALA A 174 10.28 9.25 14.07
N PRO A 175 9.70 10.17 13.29
CA PRO A 175 9.38 11.52 13.75
C PRO A 175 8.10 11.54 14.59
N ASN A 176 8.01 12.51 15.51
CA ASN A 176 6.81 12.68 16.33
C ASN A 176 5.61 13.21 15.53
N ALA A 177 5.83 13.91 14.41
CA ALA A 177 4.77 14.43 13.55
C ALA A 177 3.87 13.32 12.95
N GLU A 178 4.36 12.07 12.92
CA GLU A 178 3.65 10.92 12.39
C GLU A 178 3.04 10.04 13.49
N ALA A 179 3.06 10.50 14.74
CA ALA A 179 2.56 9.74 15.88
C ALA A 179 1.03 9.59 15.83
N THR A 180 0.58 8.41 16.23
CA THR A 180 -0.80 8.08 16.58
C THR A 180 -0.95 8.04 18.10
N VAL A 181 -2.18 7.88 18.56
CA VAL A 181 -2.47 7.63 19.98
C VAL A 181 -1.66 6.41 20.46
N GLY A 182 -0.98 6.56 21.61
CA GLY A 182 -0.08 5.53 22.15
C GLY A 182 1.38 5.60 21.67
N GLY A 183 1.77 6.67 20.95
CA GLY A 183 3.18 6.92 20.60
C GLY A 183 3.73 5.99 19.51
N THR A 184 2.83 5.37 18.74
CA THR A 184 3.20 4.55 17.57
C THR A 184 3.04 5.35 16.28
N ILE A 185 3.79 5.01 15.24
CA ILE A 185 3.74 5.68 13.94
C ILE A 185 2.54 5.22 13.12
N ASN A 186 1.85 6.17 12.47
CA ASN A 186 0.73 5.87 11.58
C ASN A 186 1.16 5.05 10.35
N ALA A 187 0.29 4.17 9.87
CA ALA A 187 0.63 3.31 8.75
C ALA A 187 0.82 4.11 7.44
N GLY A 188 0.16 5.26 7.28
CA GLY A 188 0.37 6.19 6.18
C GLY A 188 1.83 6.64 6.02
N ALA A 189 2.54 6.90 7.12
CA ALA A 189 3.95 7.28 7.11
C ALA A 189 4.85 6.12 6.64
N ILE A 190 4.60 4.91 7.14
CA ILE A 190 5.32 3.71 6.71
C ILE A 190 5.15 3.50 5.21
N LEU A 191 3.94 3.73 4.69
CA LEU A 191 3.64 3.60 3.27
C LEU A 191 4.37 4.64 2.43
N ARG A 192 4.48 5.89 2.88
CA ARG A 192 5.31 6.91 2.22
C ARG A 192 6.77 6.52 2.16
N TRP A 193 7.35 6.05 3.28
CA TRP A 193 8.76 5.65 3.31
C TRP A 193 9.05 4.43 2.42
N VAL A 194 8.10 3.50 2.31
CA VAL A 194 8.18 2.36 1.39
C VAL A 194 8.17 2.84 -0.06
N ASP A 195 7.28 3.77 -0.41
CA ASP A 195 7.19 4.32 -1.76
C ASP A 195 8.45 5.10 -2.14
N GLU A 196 8.92 5.97 -1.25
CA GLU A 196 10.14 6.76 -1.41
C GLU A 196 11.38 5.87 -1.59
N ALA A 197 11.55 4.84 -0.76
CA ALA A 197 12.65 3.89 -0.91
C ALA A 197 12.58 3.12 -2.25
N ALA A 198 11.37 2.78 -2.70
CA ALA A 198 11.19 2.13 -3.99
C ALA A 198 11.53 3.07 -5.16
N ALA A 199 11.12 4.33 -5.09
CA ALA A 199 11.43 5.37 -6.06
C ALA A 199 12.94 5.60 -6.16
N VAL A 200 13.64 5.76 -5.02
CA VAL A 200 15.11 5.90 -5.00
C VAL A 200 15.81 4.69 -5.62
N CYS A 201 15.40 3.48 -5.27
CA CYS A 201 15.99 2.26 -5.83
C CYS A 201 15.81 2.18 -7.35
N ALA A 202 14.60 2.44 -7.84
CA ALA A 202 14.29 2.39 -9.25
C ALA A 202 14.92 3.55 -10.05
N ALA A 203 14.97 4.76 -9.50
CA ALA A 203 15.66 5.91 -10.09
C ALA A 203 17.16 5.68 -10.23
N ARG A 204 17.80 5.04 -9.24
CA ARG A 204 19.21 4.63 -9.35
C ARG A 204 19.45 3.60 -10.45
N TRP A 205 18.49 2.70 -10.67
CA TRP A 205 18.60 1.68 -11.72
C TRP A 205 18.46 2.28 -13.13
N THR A 206 17.56 3.23 -13.32
CA THR A 206 17.32 3.89 -14.62
C THR A 206 18.27 5.06 -14.88
N GLY A 207 18.76 5.71 -13.82
CA GLY A 207 19.46 6.98 -13.90
C GLY A 207 18.54 8.19 -14.08
N HIS A 208 17.22 8.02 -13.94
CA HIS A 208 16.21 9.05 -14.20
C HIS A 208 15.38 9.37 -12.96
N GLU A 209 14.98 10.64 -12.79
CA GLU A 209 14.10 11.09 -11.70
C GLU A 209 12.61 10.85 -12.01
N SER A 210 12.24 10.57 -13.26
CA SER A 210 10.87 10.36 -13.75
C SER A 210 10.24 9.02 -13.35
N VAL A 211 10.64 8.45 -12.22
CA VAL A 211 10.17 7.13 -11.79
C VAL A 211 8.94 7.26 -10.89
N VAL A 212 7.86 6.56 -11.26
CA VAL A 212 6.59 6.58 -10.52
C VAL A 212 6.10 5.17 -10.21
N ALA A 213 5.31 5.03 -9.14
CA ALA A 213 4.68 3.75 -8.80
C ALA A 213 3.38 3.53 -9.59
N VAL A 214 3.26 2.41 -10.31
CA VAL A 214 2.00 1.98 -10.96
C VAL A 214 1.22 0.98 -10.12
N PHE A 215 1.93 0.28 -9.24
CA PHE A 215 1.34 -0.61 -8.26
C PHE A 215 2.02 -0.42 -6.91
N GLY A 216 1.39 0.43 -6.10
CA GLY A 216 1.75 0.62 -4.71
C GLY A 216 0.96 -0.30 -3.78
N GLY A 217 1.35 -0.39 -2.52
CA GLY A 217 0.71 -1.29 -1.57
C GLY A 217 1.09 -2.77 -1.74
N GLY A 218 0.22 -3.67 -1.31
CA GLY A 218 0.60 -5.05 -0.97
C GLY A 218 1.45 -5.13 0.29
N VAL A 219 1.32 -4.12 1.15
CA VAL A 219 2.14 -3.96 2.34
C VAL A 219 1.53 -4.78 3.46
N ARG A 220 2.32 -5.72 3.99
CA ARG A 220 1.98 -6.47 5.19
C ARG A 220 2.64 -5.81 6.37
N PHE A 221 1.83 -5.33 7.30
CA PHE A 221 2.29 -4.77 8.58
C PHE A 221 2.38 -5.89 9.62
N VAL A 222 3.54 -6.04 10.23
CA VAL A 222 3.87 -7.11 11.18
C VAL A 222 3.93 -6.55 12.61
N ARG A 223 4.51 -5.36 12.79
CA ARG A 223 4.72 -4.72 14.11
C ARG A 223 4.52 -3.20 14.01
N ASN A 224 4.33 -2.53 15.14
CA ASN A 224 4.25 -1.06 15.22
C ASN A 224 5.63 -0.43 15.16
N ILE A 225 5.79 0.83 14.77
CA ILE A 225 7.02 1.61 15.01
C ILE A 225 6.72 2.60 16.13
N HIS A 226 7.64 2.81 17.08
CA HIS A 226 7.45 3.85 18.10
C HIS A 226 8.15 5.13 17.68
N VAL A 227 7.61 6.27 18.12
CA VAL A 227 8.29 7.55 17.94
C VAL A 227 9.71 7.48 18.49
N GLY A 228 10.67 7.93 17.70
CA GLY A 228 12.08 7.91 18.02
C GLY A 228 12.80 6.58 17.75
N ASP A 229 12.12 5.50 17.35
CA ASP A 229 12.80 4.30 16.84
C ASP A 229 13.68 4.67 15.62
N LEU A 230 14.83 4.01 15.47
CA LEU A 230 15.60 4.02 14.22
C LEU A 230 14.86 3.17 13.20
N VAL A 231 14.40 3.78 12.13
CA VAL A 231 13.74 3.13 11.00
C VAL A 231 14.77 2.88 9.91
N ARG A 232 14.72 1.69 9.31
CA ARG A 232 15.49 1.33 8.12
C ARG A 232 14.57 0.73 7.08
N VAL A 233 14.56 1.31 5.88
CA VAL A 233 13.81 0.79 4.73
C VAL A 233 14.80 0.32 3.69
N GLU A 234 14.86 -1.00 3.49
CA GLU A 234 15.68 -1.65 2.47
C GLU A 234 14.81 -1.87 1.23
N ALA A 235 15.24 -1.33 0.10
CA ALA A 235 14.61 -1.46 -1.21
C ALA A 235 15.59 -2.15 -2.17
N LEU A 236 15.19 -3.29 -2.71
CA LEU A 236 16.02 -4.13 -3.57
C LEU A 236 15.32 -4.34 -4.92
N LEU A 237 15.99 -3.99 -6.01
CA LEU A 237 15.53 -4.37 -7.34
C LEU A 237 15.59 -5.90 -7.48
N VAL A 238 14.46 -6.53 -7.80
CA VAL A 238 14.37 -8.00 -7.90
C VAL A 238 13.96 -8.50 -9.27
N ASN A 239 13.37 -7.63 -10.11
CA ASN A 239 12.97 -7.99 -11.46
C ASN A 239 12.78 -6.75 -12.32
N THR A 240 12.97 -6.90 -13.63
CA THR A 240 12.50 -5.92 -14.63
C THR A 240 11.64 -6.63 -15.66
N THR A 241 10.62 -5.94 -16.16
CA THR A 241 9.97 -6.29 -17.44
C THR A 241 10.49 -5.36 -18.54
N GLU A 242 9.89 -5.36 -19.72
CA GLU A 242 10.23 -4.40 -20.78
C GLU A 242 10.16 -2.95 -20.28
N ARG A 243 9.18 -2.61 -19.44
CA ARG A 243 8.86 -1.22 -19.04
C ARG A 243 8.67 -0.99 -17.54
N SER A 244 8.85 -2.02 -16.71
CA SER A 244 8.63 -1.90 -15.27
C SER A 244 9.74 -2.54 -14.45
N MET A 245 9.86 -2.09 -13.21
CA MET A 245 10.83 -2.54 -12.21
C MET A 245 10.05 -3.04 -11.00
N HIS A 246 10.34 -4.26 -10.54
CA HIS A 246 9.79 -4.77 -9.29
C HIS A 246 10.83 -4.55 -8.20
N VAL A 247 10.43 -3.85 -7.14
CA VAL A 247 11.30 -3.52 -6.01
C VAL A 247 10.75 -4.22 -4.77
N ALA A 248 11.50 -5.14 -4.20
CA ALA A 248 11.14 -5.77 -2.93
C ALA A 248 11.60 -4.89 -1.77
N LEU A 249 10.73 -4.72 -0.76
CA LEU A 249 10.97 -3.82 0.36
C LEU A 249 10.84 -4.52 1.72
N ARG A 250 11.73 -4.15 2.63
CA ARG A 250 11.68 -4.48 4.05
C ARG A 250 11.81 -3.23 4.90
N VAL A 251 10.89 -3.08 5.85
CA VAL A 251 10.96 -2.03 6.87
C VAL A 251 11.36 -2.66 8.19
N TYR A 252 12.42 -2.15 8.79
CA TYR A 252 12.88 -2.51 10.11
C TYR A 252 12.76 -1.31 11.06
N ALA A 253 12.56 -1.59 12.33
CA ALA A 253 12.70 -0.61 13.40
C ALA A 253 13.55 -1.18 14.52
N SER A 254 14.31 -0.33 15.19
CA SER A 254 15.02 -0.66 16.44
C SER A 254 14.99 0.53 17.38
N ARG A 255 15.21 0.29 18.67
CA ARG A 255 15.53 1.40 19.58
C ARG A 255 16.84 2.04 19.13
N ARG A 256 16.99 3.35 19.33
CA ARG A 256 18.21 4.09 18.97
C ARG A 256 19.50 3.47 19.53
N THR A 257 19.41 2.91 20.74
CA THR A 257 20.53 2.27 21.44
C THR A 257 20.54 0.75 21.31
N GLY A 258 19.54 0.17 20.64
CA GLY A 258 19.36 -1.28 20.56
C GLY A 258 20.08 -1.86 19.33
N ALA A 259 20.80 -2.96 19.54
CA ALA A 259 21.45 -3.70 18.45
C ALA A 259 20.44 -4.52 17.62
N GLU A 260 19.32 -4.96 18.22
CA GLU A 260 18.36 -5.81 17.54
C GLU A 260 17.32 -4.99 16.76
N SER A 261 17.27 -5.25 15.46
CA SER A 261 16.23 -4.72 14.58
C SER A 261 15.10 -5.71 14.39
N ARG A 262 13.86 -5.21 14.44
CA ARG A 262 12.65 -5.99 14.25
C ARG A 262 12.01 -5.60 12.93
N LEU A 263 11.67 -6.62 12.15
CA LEU A 263 10.89 -6.45 10.94
C LEU A 263 9.50 -5.89 11.27
N VAL A 264 9.14 -4.81 10.60
CA VAL A 264 7.90 -4.04 10.75
C VAL A 264 6.98 -4.32 9.58
N ALA A 265 7.48 -4.25 8.35
CA ALA A 265 6.65 -4.41 7.16
C ALA A 265 7.43 -5.01 5.99
N HIS A 266 6.69 -5.61 5.06
CA HIS A 266 7.17 -6.09 3.77
C HIS A 266 6.30 -5.56 2.65
N SER A 267 6.89 -5.29 1.49
CA SER A 267 6.17 -4.89 0.28
C SER A 267 6.91 -5.35 -0.98
N ILE A 268 6.20 -5.39 -2.11
CA ILE A 268 6.81 -5.31 -3.44
C ILE A 268 6.14 -4.15 -4.17
N ALA A 269 6.91 -3.15 -4.58
CA ALA A 269 6.41 -2.08 -5.43
C ALA A 269 6.67 -2.41 -6.90
N VAL A 270 5.78 -1.96 -7.80
CA VAL A 270 6.05 -1.95 -9.24
C VAL A 270 6.19 -0.50 -9.67
N MET A 271 7.39 -0.17 -10.12
CA MET A 271 7.79 1.15 -10.57
C MET A 271 7.91 1.17 -12.09
N VAL A 272 7.65 2.32 -12.70
CA VAL A 272 7.90 2.58 -14.12
C VAL A 272 8.63 3.90 -14.25
N ASP A 273 9.45 4.01 -15.27
CA ASP A 273 10.02 5.29 -15.69
C ASP A 273 9.12 5.90 -16.76
N VAL A 274 8.67 7.14 -16.59
CA VAL A 274 7.74 7.80 -17.52
C VAL A 274 8.44 8.79 -18.44
N SER A 275 7.94 8.94 -19.67
CA SER A 275 8.39 9.98 -20.61
C SER A 275 7.72 11.32 -20.34
N ALA A 276 8.16 12.35 -21.08
CA ALA A 276 7.51 13.65 -21.07
C ALA A 276 6.03 13.60 -21.50
N GLU A 277 5.62 12.54 -22.20
CA GLU A 277 4.24 12.26 -22.59
C GLU A 277 3.49 11.32 -21.61
N ASP A 278 3.99 11.17 -20.38
CA ASP A 278 3.44 10.31 -19.32
C ASP A 278 3.29 8.83 -19.73
N GLN A 279 4.17 8.34 -20.62
CA GLN A 279 4.19 6.94 -21.06
C GLN A 279 5.32 6.15 -20.44
N ALA A 280 5.05 4.91 -20.02
CA ALA A 280 6.08 4.02 -19.49
C ALA A 280 7.13 3.69 -20.57
N GLN A 281 8.40 3.99 -20.25
CA GLN A 281 9.54 3.81 -21.14
C GLN A 281 10.20 2.44 -20.96
N ARG A 282 11.06 2.06 -21.91
CA ARG A 282 11.87 0.85 -21.78
C ARG A 282 12.94 1.04 -20.72
N VAL A 283 13.13 0.03 -19.87
CA VAL A 283 14.11 0.08 -18.77
C VAL A 283 15.29 -0.87 -19.01
N ARG A 284 16.43 -0.57 -18.38
CA ARG A 284 17.58 -1.51 -18.28
C ARG A 284 17.08 -2.84 -17.73
N GLN A 285 17.50 -3.96 -18.31
CA GLN A 285 17.05 -5.29 -17.91
C GLN A 285 17.92 -5.87 -16.80
N TYR A 286 17.27 -6.36 -15.74
CA TYR A 286 17.90 -7.03 -14.61
C TYR A 286 18.08 -8.52 -14.92
N VAL A 287 19.31 -9.01 -14.77
CA VAL A 287 19.67 -10.42 -14.94
C VAL A 287 20.31 -10.89 -13.63
N PRO A 288 19.74 -11.88 -12.92
CA PRO A 288 20.31 -12.35 -11.66
C PRO A 288 21.61 -13.12 -11.91
N GLU A 289 22.68 -12.70 -11.23
CA GLU A 289 24.00 -13.34 -11.35
C GLU A 289 24.15 -14.57 -10.46
N SER A 290 23.44 -14.60 -9.32
CA SER A 290 23.50 -15.68 -8.34
C SER A 290 22.24 -16.52 -8.29
N GLU A 291 22.35 -17.74 -7.78
CA GLU A 291 21.21 -18.64 -7.58
C GLU A 291 20.20 -18.07 -6.56
N SER A 292 20.69 -17.40 -5.51
CA SER A 292 19.84 -16.72 -4.54
C SER A 292 19.05 -15.57 -5.18
N ALA A 293 19.70 -14.76 -6.02
CA ALA A 293 19.04 -13.69 -6.77
C ALA A 293 17.99 -14.24 -7.75
N ARG A 294 18.26 -15.37 -8.41
CA ARG A 294 17.30 -16.04 -9.31
C ARG A 294 16.07 -16.53 -8.56
N ARG A 295 16.25 -17.23 -7.43
CA ARG A 295 15.13 -17.67 -6.58
C ARG A 295 14.29 -16.49 -6.06
N LEU A 296 14.96 -15.39 -5.70
CA LEU A 296 14.28 -14.16 -5.27
C LEU A 296 13.45 -13.56 -6.40
N GLN A 297 14.01 -13.45 -7.61
CA GLN A 297 13.30 -12.97 -8.80
C GLN A 297 12.07 -13.84 -9.11
N GLU A 298 12.23 -15.16 -9.19
CA GLU A 298 11.13 -16.10 -9.47
C GLU A 298 9.99 -15.96 -8.46
N THR A 299 10.32 -15.94 -7.17
CA THR A 299 9.34 -15.76 -6.09
C THR A 299 8.65 -14.40 -6.17
N ALA A 300 9.39 -13.33 -6.47
CA ALA A 300 8.84 -11.99 -6.59
C ALA A 300 7.88 -11.86 -7.79
N ILE A 301 8.22 -12.45 -8.93
CA ILE A 301 7.35 -12.50 -10.12
C ILE A 301 6.04 -13.21 -9.77
N GLU A 302 6.11 -14.37 -9.11
CA GLU A 302 4.92 -15.12 -8.71
C GLU A 302 4.03 -14.32 -7.75
N LEU A 303 4.63 -13.62 -6.78
CA LEU A 303 3.91 -12.76 -5.84
C LEU A 303 3.22 -11.58 -6.52
N VAL A 304 3.89 -10.92 -7.47
CA VAL A 304 3.28 -9.85 -8.26
C VAL A 304 2.13 -10.39 -9.10
N ARG A 305 2.29 -11.56 -9.74
CA ARG A 305 1.21 -12.23 -10.49
C ARG A 305 0.00 -12.53 -9.61
N MET A 306 0.20 -13.21 -8.48
CA MET A 306 -0.87 -13.53 -7.54
C MET A 306 -1.61 -12.26 -7.08
N ARG A 307 -0.87 -11.18 -6.77
CA ARG A 307 -1.46 -9.89 -6.37
C ARG A 307 -2.28 -9.23 -7.47
N SER A 308 -1.80 -9.30 -8.71
CA SER A 308 -2.53 -8.79 -9.88
C SER A 308 -3.83 -9.55 -10.10
N GLU A 309 -3.82 -10.88 -9.95
CA GLU A 309 -5.02 -11.73 -10.02
C GLU A 309 -6.05 -11.35 -8.93
N VAL A 310 -5.61 -11.14 -7.68
CA VAL A 310 -6.53 -10.68 -6.62
C VAL A 310 -7.11 -9.29 -6.95
N SER A 311 -6.29 -8.39 -7.51
CA SER A 311 -6.72 -7.03 -7.90
C SER A 311 -7.70 -7.03 -9.08
N ALA A 312 -7.49 -7.91 -10.07
CA ALA A 312 -8.37 -8.07 -11.23
C ALA A 312 -9.75 -8.59 -10.81
N ALA A 313 -9.79 -9.66 -10.01
CA ALA A 313 -11.03 -10.18 -9.43
C ALA A 313 -11.78 -9.11 -8.61
N TRP A 314 -11.04 -8.16 -8.02
CA TRP A 314 -11.63 -7.06 -7.27
C TRP A 314 -12.23 -5.95 -8.14
N THR A 315 -11.72 -5.78 -9.36
CA THR A 315 -12.16 -4.76 -10.32
C THR A 315 -13.28 -5.26 -11.23
N GLU A 316 -13.18 -6.49 -11.73
CA GLU A 316 -14.01 -7.03 -12.81
C GLU A 316 -15.50 -7.19 -12.44
N MET A 317 -15.78 -7.51 -11.17
CA MET A 317 -17.15 -7.62 -10.67
C MET A 317 -17.93 -6.29 -10.72
N ARG A 318 -17.24 -5.13 -10.63
CA ARG A 318 -17.89 -3.81 -10.69
C ARG A 318 -18.54 -3.49 -12.04
N ARG A 319 -18.11 -4.13 -13.14
CA ARG A 319 -18.74 -3.91 -14.45
C ARG A 319 -20.04 -4.70 -14.61
N SER A 320 -20.29 -5.70 -13.77
CA SER A 320 -21.45 -6.58 -13.92
C SER A 320 -22.70 -6.11 -13.17
N THR A 321 -22.57 -5.18 -12.23
CA THR A 321 -23.60 -4.89 -11.21
C THR A 321 -23.65 -3.40 -10.86
N ASP A 322 -24.10 -2.57 -11.81
CA ASP A 322 -24.65 -1.26 -11.45
C ASP A 322 -25.71 -0.80 -12.47
N PRO A 323 -27.02 -0.92 -12.16
CA PRO A 323 -28.02 0.01 -12.65
C PRO A 323 -28.37 0.98 -11.51
N ARG A 324 -27.69 2.14 -11.49
CA ARG A 324 -28.05 3.43 -10.85
C ARG A 324 -28.48 3.44 -9.37
#